data_AF-A0A318S6F4-F1
#
_entry.id   AF-A0A318S6F4-F1
#
_cell.length_a   1.000
_cell.length_b   1.000
_cell.length_c   1.000
_cell.angle_alpha   90.00
_cell.angle_beta   90.00
_cell.angle_gamma   90.00
#
_symmetry.space_group_name_H-M   'P 1'
#
loop_
_entity.id
_entity.type
_entity.pdbx_description
1 polymer ?
#
loop_
_entity_poly.entity_id
_entity_poly.type
_entity_poly.pdbx_seq_one_letter_code
_entity_poly.pdbx_strand_id
1 'polypeptide(L)'
;MEGIKAVNLGVRFVLELCLLAALAYWGWRTGTSLGMRVLLAVTAPLLAAVVWGALVSPRAPVRLPLSLHLLVQLFVFGAAVAALFAVGRSTLAWTLGLVALGNVALLLVWRQ
;
A
#
# COMPACT_ATOMS: atom_id res chain seq x y z
N MET A 1 22.34 9.52 -10.83
CA MET A 1 21.31 8.45 -10.84
C MET A 1 21.02 7.91 -9.44
N GLU A 2 22.02 7.72 -8.58
CA GLU A 2 21.82 7.12 -7.24
C GLU A 2 20.89 7.93 -6.32
N GLY A 3 21.00 9.26 -6.31
CA GLY A 3 20.11 10.12 -5.51
C GLY A 3 18.62 9.97 -5.87
N ILE A 4 18.31 9.80 -7.17
CA ILE A 4 16.92 9.64 -7.63
C ILE A 4 16.35 8.28 -7.18
N LYS A 5 17.18 7.23 -7.22
CA LYS A 5 16.82 5.89 -6.72
C LYS A 5 16.53 5.91 -5.22
N ALA A 6 17.32 6.65 -4.42
CA ALA A 6 17.09 6.83 -2.98
C ALA A 6 15.78 7.59 -2.69
N VAL A 7 15.50 8.65 -3.47
CA VAL A 7 14.22 9.37 -3.39
C VAL A 7 13.05 8.45 -3.72
N ASN A 8 13.15 7.62 -4.76
CA ASN A 8 12.09 6.67 -5.13
C ASN A 8 11.81 5.63 -4.02
N LEU A 9 12.85 5.17 -3.33
CA LEU A 9 12.72 4.33 -2.14
C LEU A 9 12.03 5.07 -0.98
N GLY A 10 12.39 6.34 -0.74
CA GLY A 10 11.72 7.18 0.25
C GLY A 10 10.24 7.38 -0.06
N VAL A 11 9.90 7.65 -1.33
CA VAL A 11 8.51 7.73 -1.81
C VAL A 11 7.78 6.42 -1.58
N ARG A 12 8.41 5.27 -1.88
CA ARG A 12 7.83 3.94 -1.63
C ARG A 12 7.49 3.73 -0.16
N PHE A 13 8.38 4.15 0.74
CA PHE A 13 8.13 4.07 2.18
C PHE A 13 6.95 4.96 2.62
N VAL A 14 6.89 6.21 2.12
CA VAL A 14 5.75 7.09 2.41
C VAL A 14 4.44 6.50 1.89
N LEU A 15 4.45 5.92 0.69
CA LEU A 15 3.30 5.24 0.11
C LEU A 15 2.83 4.05 0.97
N GLU A 16 3.75 3.27 1.53
CA GLU A 16 3.44 2.18 2.46
C GLU A 16 2.74 2.71 3.71
N LEU A 17 3.23 3.80 4.30
CA LEU A 17 2.56 4.44 5.45
C LEU A 17 1.17 4.98 5.08
N CYS A 18 1.03 5.61 3.92
CA CYS A 18 -0.26 6.11 3.44
C CYS A 18 -1.26 4.98 3.21
N LEU A 19 -0.78 3.84 2.68
CA LEU A 19 -1.57 2.63 2.51
C LEU A 19 -2.12 2.10 3.84
N LEU A 20 -1.25 1.96 4.85
CA LEU A 20 -1.66 1.48 6.17
C LEU A 20 -2.64 2.45 6.82
N ALA A 21 -2.40 3.76 6.72
CA ALA A 21 -3.30 4.79 7.23
C ALA A 21 -4.66 4.76 6.52
N ALA A 22 -4.69 4.56 5.21
CA ALA A 22 -5.92 4.45 4.42
C ALA A 22 -6.79 3.27 4.87
N LEU A 23 -6.18 2.10 5.06
CA LEU A 23 -6.88 0.90 5.54
C LEU A 23 -7.39 1.06 6.98
N ALA A 24 -6.56 1.64 7.86
CA ALA A 24 -6.97 1.94 9.24
C ALA A 24 -8.15 2.91 9.29
N TYR A 25 -8.08 3.98 8.49
CA TYR A 25 -9.14 4.98 8.39
C TYR A 25 -10.45 4.38 7.84
N TRP A 26 -10.35 3.56 6.80
CA TRP A 26 -11.49 2.84 6.26
C TRP A 26 -12.13 1.92 7.30
N GLY A 27 -11.33 1.13 8.02
CA GLY A 27 -11.83 0.24 9.07
C GLY A 27 -12.56 0.99 10.19
N TRP A 28 -12.02 2.14 10.61
CA TRP A 28 -12.64 2.99 11.61
C TRP A 28 -13.98 3.59 11.15
N ARG A 29 -14.08 4.01 9.88
CA ARG A 29 -15.28 4.64 9.33
C ARG A 29 -16.37 3.64 8.95
N THR A 30 -16.01 2.41 8.63
CA THR A 30 -16.95 1.37 8.17
C THR A 30 -17.59 0.60 9.33
N GLY A 31 -16.92 0.49 10.48
CA GLY A 31 -17.45 -0.22 11.64
C GLY A 31 -18.71 0.45 12.23
N THR A 32 -19.75 -0.35 12.46
CA THR A 32 -21.03 0.10 13.03
C THR A 32 -20.99 0.24 14.55
N SER A 33 -20.23 -0.62 15.24
CA SER A 33 -19.99 -0.58 16.69
C SER A 33 -18.52 -0.26 16.99
N LEU A 34 -18.24 0.25 18.21
CA LEU A 34 -16.88 0.61 18.61
C LEU A 34 -15.90 -0.58 18.51
N GLY A 35 -16.35 -1.78 18.92
CA GLY A 35 -15.56 -2.99 18.79
C GLY A 35 -15.23 -3.34 17.33
N MET A 36 -16.21 -3.24 16.43
CA MET A 36 -15.99 -3.52 15.00
C MET A 36 -15.11 -2.47 14.33
N ARG A 37 -15.21 -1.20 14.73
CA ARG A 37 -14.32 -0.13 14.26
C ARG A 37 -12.87 -0.41 14.62
N VAL A 38 -12.59 -0.72 15.89
CA VAL A 38 -11.23 -1.03 16.34
C VAL A 38 -10.72 -2.29 15.65
N LEU A 39 -11.54 -3.34 15.58
CA LEU A 39 -11.16 -4.59 14.94
C LEU A 39 -10.77 -4.36 13.47
N LEU A 40 -11.60 -3.70 12.67
CA LEU A 40 -11.31 -3.44 11.25
C LEU A 40 -10.12 -2.47 11.08
N ALA A 41 -10.06 -1.40 11.88
CA ALA A 41 -9.00 -0.40 11.81
C ALA A 41 -7.62 -0.98 12.16
N VAL A 42 -7.56 -2.07 12.92
CA VAL A 42 -6.31 -2.74 13.32
C VAL A 42 -6.01 -3.92 12.39
N THR A 43 -6.98 -4.80 12.14
CA THR A 43 -6.76 -6.02 11.36
C THR A 43 -6.48 -5.75 9.89
N ALA A 44 -7.17 -4.79 9.26
CA ALA A 44 -6.95 -4.47 7.85
C ALA A 44 -5.51 -4.00 7.56
N PRO A 45 -4.96 -3.00 8.27
CA PRO A 45 -3.56 -2.61 8.06
C PRO A 45 -2.57 -3.68 8.53
N LEU A 46 -2.86 -4.45 9.59
CA LEU A 46 -1.98 -5.56 10.01
C LEU A 46 -1.84 -6.61 8.91
N LEU A 47 -2.94 -7.05 8.30
CA LEU A 47 -2.90 -8.00 7.21
C LEU A 47 -2.11 -7.46 6.02
N ALA A 48 -2.32 -6.19 5.67
CA ALA A 48 -1.56 -5.56 4.60
C ALA A 48 -0.06 -5.48 4.92
N ALA A 49 0.31 -5.10 6.15
CA ALA A 49 1.71 -5.04 6.60
C ALA A 49 2.38 -6.42 6.57
N VAL A 50 1.67 -7.48 6.98
CA VAL A 50 2.19 -8.86 6.93
C VAL A 50 2.39 -9.32 5.50
N VAL A 51 1.39 -9.16 4.63
CA VAL A 51 1.48 -9.52 3.20
C VAL A 51 2.63 -8.78 2.53
N TRP A 52 2.74 -7.48 2.80
CA TRP A 52 3.79 -6.65 2.25
C TRP A 52 5.19 -7.06 2.76
N GLY A 53 5.33 -7.23 4.07
CA GLY A 53 6.58 -7.65 4.70
C GLY A 53 7.05 -9.04 4.24
N ALA A 54 6.12 -9.96 4.01
CA ALA A 54 6.42 -11.32 3.60
C ALA A 54 6.76 -11.47 2.10
N LEU A 55 6.13 -10.68 1.23
CA LEU A 55 6.15 -10.91 -0.22
C LEU A 55 6.76 -9.77 -1.04
N VAL A 56 6.70 -8.53 -0.55
CA VAL A 56 7.04 -7.30 -1.30
C VAL A 56 8.30 -6.63 -0.75
N SER A 57 8.59 -6.78 0.55
CA SER A 57 9.76 -6.19 1.20
C SER A 57 11.08 -6.55 0.51
N PRO A 58 12.09 -5.65 0.47
CA PRO A 58 13.44 -5.98 0.00
C PRO A 58 14.09 -7.13 0.77
N ARG A 59 13.68 -7.34 2.03
CA ARG A 59 14.10 -8.45 2.90
C ARG A 59 13.04 -9.54 3.02
N ALA A 60 12.10 -9.61 2.07
CA ALA A 60 11.07 -10.63 2.05
C ALA A 60 11.70 -12.03 2.11
N PRO A 61 11.24 -12.89 3.03
CA PRO A 61 11.74 -14.26 3.12
C PRO A 61 11.36 -15.07 1.87
N VAL A 62 10.26 -14.71 1.20
CA VAL A 62 9.78 -15.35 -0.02
C VAL A 62 10.26 -14.57 -1.23
N ARG A 63 11.13 -15.18 -2.05
CA ARG A 63 11.54 -14.60 -3.34
C ARG A 63 10.48 -14.88 -4.39
N LEU A 64 9.73 -13.85 -4.77
CA LEU A 64 8.75 -13.94 -5.86
C LEU A 64 9.36 -13.51 -7.20
N PRO A 65 8.92 -14.10 -8.33
CA PRO A 65 9.21 -13.57 -9.64
C PRO A 65 8.61 -12.16 -9.78
N LEU A 66 9.24 -11.31 -10.60
CA LEU A 66 8.86 -9.90 -10.76
C LEU A 66 7.37 -9.71 -11.02
N SER A 67 6.77 -10.55 -11.86
CA SER A 67 5.34 -10.50 -12.19
C SER A 67 4.43 -10.68 -10.97
N LEU A 68 4.76 -11.63 -10.08
CA LEU A 68 3.99 -11.85 -8.85
C LEU A 68 4.25 -10.75 -7.83
N HIS A 69 5.48 -10.23 -7.72
CA HIS A 69 5.79 -9.09 -6.87
C HIS A 69 4.91 -7.88 -7.25
N LEU A 70 4.85 -7.55 -8.55
CA LEU A 70 4.01 -6.47 -9.06
C LEU A 70 2.52 -6.72 -8.81
N LEU A 71 2.06 -7.96 -9.00
CA LEU A 71 0.66 -8.32 -8.77
C LEU A 71 0.26 -8.10 -7.30
N VAL A 72 1.08 -8.54 -6.35
CA VAL A 72 0.84 -8.32 -4.91
C VAL A 72 0.87 -6.83 -4.58
N GLN A 73 1.84 -6.09 -5.13
CA GLN A 73 1.95 -4.65 -4.91
C GLN A 73 0.72 -3.90 -5.43
N LEU A 74 0.25 -4.21 -6.63
CA LEU A 74 -0.99 -3.69 -7.21
C LEU A 74 -2.21 -4.06 -6.38
N PHE A 75 -2.28 -5.29 -5.87
CA PHE A 75 -3.39 -5.74 -5.05
C PHE A 75 -3.46 -4.99 -3.72
N VAL A 76 -2.33 -4.86 -3.02
CA VAL A 76 -2.26 -4.18 -1.72
C VAL A 76 -2.56 -2.68 -1.87
N PHE A 77 -1.94 -2.00 -2.85
CA PHE A 77 -2.28 -0.59 -3.14
C PHE A 77 -3.70 -0.41 -3.65
N GLY A 78 -4.19 -1.31 -4.50
CA GLY A 78 -5.56 -1.32 -4.99
C GLY A 78 -6.57 -1.41 -3.85
N ALA A 79 -6.29 -2.25 -2.84
CA ALA A 79 -7.12 -2.35 -1.65
C ALA A 79 -7.15 -1.03 -0.86
N ALA A 80 -6.02 -0.34 -0.69
CA ALA A 80 -5.98 0.96 -0.01
C ALA A 80 -6.72 2.06 -0.80
N VAL A 81 -6.60 2.08 -2.13
CA VAL A 81 -7.33 3.00 -3.01
C VAL A 81 -8.84 2.73 -2.94
N ALA A 82 -9.25 1.46 -3.04
CA ALA A 82 -10.64 1.05 -2.92
C ALA A 82 -11.22 1.40 -1.54
N ALA A 83 -10.43 1.20 -0.48
CA ALA A 83 -10.79 1.60 0.87
C ALA A 83 -11.08 3.10 0.97
N LEU A 84 -10.22 3.96 0.40
CA LEU A 84 -10.44 5.42 0.37
C LEU A 84 -11.70 5.82 -0.43
N PHE A 85 -11.97 5.15 -1.55
CA PHE A 85 -13.21 5.36 -2.30
C PHE A 85 -14.44 4.96 -1.49
N ALA A 86 -14.39 3.85 -0.77
CA ALA A 86 -15.50 3.36 0.05
C ALA A 86 -15.89 4.34 1.18
N VAL A 87 -14.95 5.15 1.67
CA VAL A 87 -15.22 6.23 2.65
C VAL A 87 -15.37 7.62 2.02
N GLY A 88 -15.53 7.70 0.70
CA GLY A 88 -15.84 8.94 -0.04
C GLY A 88 -14.66 9.90 -0.20
N ARG A 89 -13.41 9.44 -0.01
CA ARG A 89 -12.20 10.25 -0.14
C ARG A 89 -11.56 10.08 -1.52
N SER A 90 -12.33 10.37 -2.58
CA SER A 90 -11.93 10.17 -3.98
C SER A 90 -10.63 10.90 -4.35
N THR A 91 -10.42 12.13 -3.87
CA THR A 91 -9.19 12.88 -4.16
C THR A 91 -7.96 12.16 -3.59
N LEU A 92 -8.03 11.66 -2.35
CA LEU A 92 -6.93 10.91 -1.72
C LEU A 92 -6.73 9.54 -2.39
N ALA A 93 -7.81 8.91 -2.83
CA ALA A 93 -7.74 7.64 -3.55
C ALA A 93 -6.98 7.79 -4.87
N TRP A 94 -7.32 8.82 -5.65
CA TRP A 94 -6.63 9.12 -6.92
C TRP A 94 -5.17 9.52 -6.72
N THR A 95 -4.86 10.38 -5.75
CA THR A 95 -3.46 10.77 -5.49
C THR A 95 -2.62 9.58 -5.06
N LEU A 96 -3.12 8.74 -4.14
CA LEU A 96 -2.42 7.53 -3.72
C LEU A 96 -2.19 6.58 -4.90
N GLY A 97 -3.23 6.32 -5.70
CA GLY A 97 -3.14 5.43 -6.85
C GLY A 97 -2.16 5.91 -7.91
N LEU A 98 -2.22 7.19 -8.29
CA LEU A 98 -1.33 7.76 -9.31
C LEU A 98 0.13 7.78 -8.87
N VAL A 99 0.41 8.15 -7.61
CA VAL A 99 1.78 8.16 -7.09
C VAL A 99 2.32 6.73 -6.95
N ALA A 100 1.49 5.77 -6.54
CA ALA A 100 1.86 4.36 -6.49
C ALA A 100 2.21 3.79 -7.87
N LEU A 101 1.40 4.11 -8.90
CA LEU A 101 1.69 3.70 -10.28
C LEU A 101 3.02 4.30 -10.79
N GLY A 102 3.27 5.58 -10.53
CA GLY A 102 4.53 6.22 -10.86
C GLY A 102 5.73 5.54 -10.19
N ASN A 103 5.61 5.23 -8.90
CA ASN A 103 6.65 4.52 -8.15
C ASN A 103 6.93 3.12 -8.74
N VAL A 104 5.89 2.35 -9.07
CA VAL A 104 6.00 1.03 -9.71
C VAL A 104 6.67 1.12 -11.08
N ALA A 105 6.29 2.10 -11.90
CA ALA A 105 6.91 2.30 -13.21
C ALA A 105 8.41 2.61 -13.09
N LEU A 106 8.80 3.46 -12.13
CA LEU A 106 10.22 3.78 -11.88
C LEU A 106 11.00 2.57 -11.38
N LEU A 107 10.41 1.75 -10.50
CA LEU A 107 11.02 0.49 -10.05
C LEU A 107 11.26 -0.46 -11.23
N LEU A 108 10.31 -0.58 -12.15
CA LEU A 108 10.43 -1.42 -13.34
C LEU A 108 11.51 -0.94 -14.31
N VAL A 109 11.52 0.37 -14.60
CA VAL A 109 12.49 0.98 -15.51
C VAL A 109 13.91 0.85 -14.96
N TRP A 110 14.10 1.00 -13.65
CA TRP A 110 15.41 0.90 -13.00
C TRP A 110 15.76 -0.48 -12.46
N ARG A 111 14.89 -1.48 -12.63
CA ARG A 111 14.99 -2.84 -12.03
C ARG A 111 15.39 -2.79 -10.55
N GLN A 112 14.74 -1.90 -9.79
CA GLN A 112 14.83 -1.85 -8.33
C GLN A 112 13.85 -2.82 -7.69
#